data_AF-A0A191V3M7-F1
#
_entry.id   AF-A0A191V3M7-F1
#
_cell.length_a   1.000
_cell.length_b   1.000
_cell.length_c   1.000
_cell.angle_alpha   90.00
_cell.angle_beta   90.00
_cell.angle_gamma   90.00
#
_symmetry.space_group_name_H-M   'P 1'
#
loop_
_entity.id
_entity.type
_entity.pdbx_description
1 polymer ?
#
loop_
_entity_poly.entity_id
_entity_poly.type
_entity_poly.pdbx_seq_one_letter_code
_entity_poly.pdbx_strand_id
1 'polypeptide(L)'
;MAADAVVHLLALSGAKVRDGLPEATPDLVRAVLLEALPRFLSVAPGEEGAALAVLRVLGDRTRADGRLNTKRHARLREAIDTCAEEHLPVMCDPRELTRPRFWGGLLRARGVDVRDAQAVRGELEELARLPYAERAGLLSLSDATESAESDAGLLCAGPVALALRPYRRALAMER
;
A
#
# COMPACT_ATOMS: atom_id res chain seq x y z
N MET A 1 -1.18 10.13 -4.99
CA MET A 1 -0.53 9.09 -4.14
C MET A 1 -0.91 7.70 -4.61
N ALA A 2 -2.14 7.21 -4.35
CA ALA A 2 -2.61 5.93 -4.89
C ALA A 2 -2.76 5.94 -6.43
N ALA A 3 -3.30 7.03 -7.00
CA ALA A 3 -3.45 7.19 -8.45
C ALA A 3 -2.12 7.13 -9.20
N ASP A 4 -1.14 7.92 -8.76
CA ASP A 4 0.20 7.93 -9.37
C ASP A 4 0.84 6.55 -9.28
N ALA A 5 0.74 5.89 -8.13
CA ALA A 5 1.32 4.56 -7.96
C ALA A 5 0.67 3.51 -8.86
N VAL A 6 -0.65 3.49 -8.99
CA VAL A 6 -1.34 2.57 -9.92
C VAL A 6 -0.86 2.78 -11.36
N VAL A 7 -0.78 4.04 -11.80
CA VAL A 7 -0.31 4.38 -13.15
C VAL A 7 1.14 3.90 -13.35
N HIS A 8 2.03 4.19 -12.41
CA HIS A 8 3.43 3.76 -12.51
C HIS A 8 3.59 2.25 -12.44
N LEU A 9 2.87 1.57 -11.54
CA LEU A 9 2.93 0.12 -11.38
C LEU A 9 2.38 -0.58 -12.62
N LEU A 10 1.29 -0.10 -13.23
CA LEU A 10 0.83 -0.63 -14.52
C LEU A 10 1.93 -0.54 -15.58
N ALA A 11 2.56 0.63 -15.72
CA ALA A 11 3.64 0.83 -16.70
C ALA A 11 4.83 -0.10 -16.43
N LEU A 12 5.25 -0.23 -15.16
CA LEU A 12 6.35 -1.11 -14.75
C LEU A 12 6.00 -2.60 -14.92
N SER A 13 4.73 -2.98 -14.76
CA SER A 13 4.21 -4.32 -14.99
C SER A 13 4.01 -4.64 -16.48
N GLY A 14 4.39 -3.74 -17.40
CA GLY A 14 4.37 -3.99 -18.84
C GLY A 14 3.08 -3.55 -19.54
N ALA A 15 2.26 -2.70 -18.91
CA ALA A 15 1.12 -2.08 -19.58
C ALA A 15 1.59 -1.30 -20.82
N LYS A 16 0.81 -1.40 -21.90
CA LYS A 16 1.06 -0.57 -23.08
C LYS A 16 0.76 0.89 -22.73
N VAL A 17 1.74 1.77 -22.87
CA VAL A 17 1.55 3.21 -22.67
C VAL A 17 1.16 3.87 -23.98
N ARG A 18 0.07 4.65 -23.96
CA ARG A 18 -0.42 5.43 -25.09
C ARG A 18 -0.96 6.75 -24.59
N ASP A 19 -0.64 7.83 -25.30
CA ASP A 19 -1.02 9.20 -24.92
C ASP A 19 -0.62 9.56 -23.48
N GLY A 20 0.51 9.00 -23.03
CA GLY A 20 1.04 9.21 -21.68
C GLY A 20 0.37 8.39 -20.57
N LEU A 21 -0.59 7.51 -20.88
CA LEU A 21 -1.29 6.68 -19.89
C LEU A 21 -1.18 5.17 -20.21
N PRO A 22 -1.01 4.31 -19.18
CA PRO A 22 -1.00 2.88 -19.35
C PRO A 22 -2.43 2.34 -19.60
N GLU A 23 -2.56 1.41 -20.54
CA GLU A 23 -3.79 0.65 -20.77
C GLU A 23 -3.90 -0.51 -19.77
N ALA A 24 -4.93 -0.50 -18.93
CA ALA A 24 -5.19 -1.58 -17.98
C ALA A 24 -5.75 -2.83 -18.69
N THR A 25 -5.30 -4.00 -18.27
CA THR A 25 -5.84 -5.31 -18.67
C THR A 25 -6.25 -6.09 -17.43
N PRO A 26 -7.15 -7.09 -17.53
CA PRO A 26 -7.55 -7.93 -16.40
C PRO A 26 -6.36 -8.53 -15.63
N ASP A 27 -5.36 -9.06 -16.34
CA ASP A 27 -4.19 -9.68 -15.71
C ASP A 27 -3.32 -8.65 -14.99
N LEU A 28 -3.14 -7.47 -15.59
CA LEU A 28 -2.40 -6.37 -14.97
C LEU A 28 -3.13 -5.78 -13.76
N VAL A 29 -4.47 -5.74 -13.79
CA VAL A 29 -5.29 -5.33 -12.65
C VAL A 29 -5.02 -6.25 -11.46
N ARG A 30 -5.06 -7.57 -11.66
CA ARG A 30 -4.76 -8.55 -10.60
C ARG A 30 -3.34 -8.38 -10.07
N ALA A 31 -2.34 -8.34 -10.95
CA ALA A 31 -0.94 -8.20 -10.56
C ALA A 31 -0.69 -6.89 -9.78
N VAL A 32 -1.27 -5.77 -10.23
CA VAL A 32 -1.09 -4.49 -9.56
C VAL A 32 -1.80 -4.45 -8.21
N LEU A 33 -3.07 -4.87 -8.15
CA LEU A 33 -3.89 -4.78 -6.93
C LEU A 33 -3.49 -5.77 -5.83
N LEU A 34 -3.13 -6.99 -6.21
CA LEU A 34 -2.92 -8.08 -5.25
C LEU A 34 -1.44 -8.41 -5.01
N GLU A 35 -0.53 -7.96 -5.88
CA GLU A 35 0.90 -8.31 -5.73
C GLU A 35 1.80 -7.07 -5.62
N ALA A 36 1.61 -6.07 -6.48
CA ALA A 36 2.52 -4.93 -6.53
C ALA A 36 2.19 -3.86 -5.48
N LEU A 37 0.96 -3.35 -5.45
CA LEU A 37 0.53 -2.32 -4.49
C LEU A 37 0.79 -2.73 -3.03
N PRO A 38 0.45 -3.96 -2.59
CA PRO A 38 0.70 -4.40 -1.22
C PRO A 38 2.17 -4.38 -0.81
N ARG A 39 3.10 -4.38 -1.77
CA ARG A 39 4.54 -4.31 -1.50
C ARG A 39 5.08 -2.89 -1.34
N PHE A 40 4.38 -1.88 -1.82
CA PHE A 40 4.93 -0.51 -1.91
C PHE A 40 4.12 0.55 -1.18
N LEU A 41 2.80 0.38 -1.08
CA LEU A 41 1.93 1.39 -0.51
C LEU A 41 1.23 0.92 0.75
N SER A 42 1.21 1.79 1.75
CA SER A 42 0.31 1.67 2.90
C SER A 42 -0.95 2.42 2.57
N VAL A 43 -2.10 1.86 2.93
CA VAL A 43 -3.40 2.50 2.77
C VAL A 43 -3.51 3.60 3.82
N ALA A 44 -3.75 4.83 3.38
CA ALA A 44 -4.17 5.90 4.27
C ALA A 44 -5.68 5.77 4.53
N PRO A 45 -6.17 6.11 5.73
CA PRO A 45 -7.61 6.12 6.01
C PRO A 45 -8.37 6.96 4.97
N GLY A 46 -9.41 6.39 4.37
CA GLY A 46 -10.22 7.03 3.33
C GLY A 46 -9.67 6.89 1.89
N GLU A 47 -8.51 6.26 1.70
CA GLU A 47 -7.94 5.98 0.37
C GLU A 47 -8.14 4.52 -0.09
N GLU A 48 -8.91 3.70 0.64
CA GLU A 48 -9.07 2.25 0.41
C GLU A 48 -9.56 1.93 -1.01
N GLY A 49 -10.42 2.79 -1.58
CA GLY A 49 -10.99 2.62 -2.92
C GLY A 49 -10.24 3.34 -4.04
N ALA A 50 -9.19 4.11 -3.74
CA ALA A 50 -8.57 5.02 -4.70
C ALA A 50 -7.93 4.26 -5.89
N ALA A 51 -7.28 3.12 -5.62
CA ALA A 51 -6.67 2.32 -6.67
C ALA A 51 -7.71 1.74 -7.64
N LEU A 52 -8.82 1.21 -7.11
CA LEU A 52 -9.94 0.68 -7.89
C LEU A 52 -10.59 1.78 -8.75
N ALA A 53 -10.79 2.97 -8.19
CA ALA A 53 -11.36 4.10 -8.91
C ALA A 53 -10.49 4.52 -10.10
N VAL A 54 -9.17 4.56 -9.93
CA VAL A 54 -8.21 4.92 -10.99
C VAL A 54 -8.26 3.90 -12.13
N LEU A 55 -8.30 2.60 -11.82
CA LEU A 55 -8.40 1.54 -12.82
C LEU A 55 -9.70 1.63 -13.62
N ARG A 56 -10.83 1.93 -12.97
CA ARG A 56 -12.13 2.15 -13.63
C ARG A 56 -12.06 3.34 -14.59
N VAL A 57 -11.49 4.46 -14.16
CA VAL A 57 -11.31 5.67 -14.99
C VAL A 57 -10.42 5.39 -16.20
N LEU A 58 -9.31 4.67 -16.03
CA LEU A 58 -8.43 4.29 -17.14
C LEU A 58 -9.14 3.39 -18.16
N GLY A 59 -9.91 2.41 -17.68
CA GLY A 59 -10.71 1.53 -18.53
C GLY A 59 -11.78 2.29 -19.32
N ASP A 60 -12.51 3.18 -18.66
CA ASP A 60 -13.55 4.00 -19.27
C ASP A 60 -12.99 4.96 -20.32
N ARG A 61 -11.84 5.59 -20.03
CA ARG A 61 -11.13 6.44 -21.00
C ARG A 61 -10.69 5.63 -22.23
N THR A 62 -10.06 4.47 -22.02
CA THR A 62 -9.58 3.61 -23.12
C THR A 62 -10.76 3.16 -24.01
N ARG A 63 -11.94 2.95 -23.42
CA ARG A 63 -13.19 2.66 -24.15
C ARG A 63 -13.73 3.86 -24.91
N ALA A 64 -13.70 5.05 -24.32
CA ALA A 64 -14.13 6.29 -24.97
C ALA A 64 -13.25 6.62 -26.19
N ASP A 65 -11.95 6.34 -26.11
CA ASP A 65 -10.99 6.51 -27.20
C ASP A 65 -11.12 5.43 -28.30
N GLY A 66 -12.08 4.51 -28.20
CA GLY A 66 -12.32 3.46 -29.20
C GLY A 66 -11.30 2.32 -29.19
N ARG A 67 -10.37 2.30 -28.23
CA ARG A 67 -9.27 1.31 -28.15
C ARG A 67 -9.68 0.03 -27.44
N LEU A 68 -10.75 0.09 -26.65
CA LEU A 68 -11.33 -1.06 -25.97
C LEU A 68 -12.73 -1.34 -26.51
N ASN A 69 -13.02 -2.57 -26.90
CA ASN A 69 -14.39 -2.94 -27.29
C ASN A 69 -15.26 -3.18 -26.04
N THR A 70 -16.59 -3.15 -26.21
CA THR A 70 -17.55 -3.31 -25.11
C THR A 70 -17.33 -4.61 -24.32
N LYS A 71 -17.07 -5.73 -24.99
CA LYS A 71 -16.84 -7.03 -24.33
C LYS A 71 -15.58 -7.03 -23.47
N ARG A 72 -14.48 -6.45 -23.95
CA ARG A 72 -13.21 -6.34 -23.23
C ARG A 72 -13.30 -5.34 -22.08
N HIS A 73 -14.06 -4.25 -22.26
CA HIS A 73 -14.33 -3.28 -21.20
C HIS A 73 -15.15 -3.89 -20.06
N ALA A 74 -16.20 -4.67 -20.37
CA ALA A 74 -16.96 -5.40 -19.36
C ALA A 74 -16.09 -6.38 -18.56
N ARG A 75 -15.23 -7.16 -19.24
CA ARG A 75 -14.27 -8.07 -18.59
C ARG A 75 -13.26 -7.34 -17.70
N LEU A 76 -12.81 -6.15 -18.10
CA LEU A 76 -11.92 -5.34 -17.28
C LEU A 76 -12.63 -4.87 -16.01
N ARG A 77 -13.87 -4.40 -16.13
CA ARG A 77 -14.67 -4.00 -14.96
C ARG A 77 -14.92 -5.16 -14.00
N GLU A 78 -15.31 -6.31 -14.54
CA GLU A 78 -15.47 -7.55 -13.77
C GLU A 78 -14.19 -7.93 -13.02
N ALA A 79 -13.03 -7.88 -13.68
CA ALA A 79 -11.75 -8.15 -13.02
C ALA A 79 -11.43 -7.17 -11.87
N ILE A 80 -11.75 -5.88 -12.05
CA ILE A 80 -11.59 -4.87 -10.99
C ILE A 80 -12.52 -5.20 -9.82
N ASP A 81 -13.78 -5.52 -10.09
CA ASP A 81 -14.78 -5.81 -9.07
C ASP A 81 -14.44 -7.10 -8.30
N THR A 82 -13.99 -8.16 -8.98
CA THR A 82 -13.48 -9.37 -8.33
C THR A 82 -12.28 -9.07 -7.43
N CYS A 83 -11.33 -8.25 -7.89
CA CYS A 83 -10.17 -7.91 -7.06
C CYS A 83 -10.53 -6.99 -5.89
N ALA A 84 -11.65 -6.27 -5.92
CA ALA A 84 -12.03 -5.33 -4.86
C ALA A 84 -12.26 -6.04 -3.51
N GLU A 85 -12.82 -7.25 -3.54
CA GLU A 85 -13.07 -8.07 -2.34
C GLU A 85 -11.76 -8.54 -1.69
N GLU A 86 -10.74 -8.84 -2.49
CA GLU A 86 -9.44 -9.34 -2.03
C GLU A 86 -8.45 -8.20 -1.71
N HIS A 87 -8.61 -7.03 -2.31
CA HIS A 87 -7.61 -5.96 -2.27
C HIS A 87 -7.36 -5.43 -0.85
N LEU A 88 -8.41 -5.05 -0.13
CA LEU A 88 -8.24 -4.47 1.21
C LEU A 88 -7.64 -5.47 2.21
N PRO A 89 -8.10 -6.74 2.29
CA PRO A 89 -7.44 -7.75 3.12
C PRO A 89 -5.94 -7.90 2.85
N VAL A 90 -5.52 -7.94 1.58
CA VAL A 90 -4.08 -8.06 1.21
C VAL A 90 -3.31 -6.79 1.57
N MET A 91 -3.91 -5.62 1.37
CA MET A 91 -3.30 -4.35 1.78
C MET A 91 -3.18 -4.23 3.30
N CYS A 92 -4.00 -4.93 4.08
CA CYS A 92 -3.93 -4.96 5.53
C CYS A 92 -3.15 -6.15 6.09
N ASP A 93 -2.70 -7.11 5.26
CA ASP A 93 -2.00 -8.30 5.74
C ASP A 93 -0.62 -7.92 6.33
N PRO A 94 -0.37 -8.18 7.63
CA PRO A 94 0.93 -7.91 8.25
C PRO A 94 2.08 -8.75 7.69
N ARG A 95 1.80 -9.87 7.00
CA ARG A 95 2.82 -10.69 6.31
C ARG A 95 3.35 -10.01 5.06
N GLU A 96 2.53 -9.15 4.44
CA GLU A 96 2.89 -8.34 3.27
C GLU A 96 3.51 -6.98 3.66
N LEU A 97 3.81 -6.77 4.95
CA LEU A 97 4.42 -5.54 5.44
C LEU A 97 5.89 -5.42 5.00
N THR A 98 6.14 -4.55 4.03
CA THR A 98 7.48 -4.24 3.52
C THR A 98 8.12 -3.04 4.21
N ARG A 99 9.45 -2.84 4.06
CA ARG A 99 10.15 -1.68 4.65
C ARG A 99 9.55 -0.36 4.14
N PRO A 100 9.32 -0.21 2.83
CA PRO A 100 8.70 1.00 2.30
C PRO A 100 7.32 1.28 2.91
N ARG A 101 6.49 0.25 3.11
CA ARG A 101 5.18 0.39 3.75
C ARG A 101 5.27 0.80 5.21
N PHE A 102 6.12 0.12 5.97
CA PHE A 102 6.31 0.45 7.38
C PHE A 102 6.76 1.90 7.57
N TRP A 103 7.83 2.32 6.88
CA TRP A 103 8.36 3.68 7.01
C TRP A 103 7.39 4.73 6.44
N GLY A 104 6.76 4.45 5.30
CA GLY A 104 5.76 5.36 4.74
C GLY A 104 4.52 5.50 5.62
N GLY A 105 4.09 4.43 6.29
CA GLY A 105 2.99 4.45 7.25
C GLY A 105 3.37 5.24 8.52
N LEU A 106 4.54 4.94 9.10
CA LEU A 106 5.05 5.61 10.30
C LEU A 106 5.21 7.12 10.10
N LEU A 107 5.80 7.55 8.98
CA LEU A 107 5.98 8.98 8.68
C LEU A 107 4.63 9.70 8.55
N ARG A 108 3.66 9.09 7.85
CA ARG A 108 2.30 9.68 7.73
C ARG A 108 1.56 9.72 9.06
N ALA A 109 1.65 8.67 9.88
CA ALA A 109 1.05 8.65 11.21
C ALA A 109 1.63 9.73 12.13
N ARG A 110 2.87 10.15 11.88
CA ARG A 110 3.54 11.28 12.55
C ARG A 110 3.31 12.63 11.88
N GLY A 111 2.42 12.70 10.89
CA GLY A 111 2.03 13.93 10.21
C GLY A 111 3.04 14.46 9.20
N VAL A 112 4.05 13.65 8.83
CA VAL A 112 5.08 14.07 7.88
C VAL A 112 4.58 14.00 6.45
N ASP A 113 4.73 15.11 5.71
CA ASP A 113 4.59 15.07 4.26
C ASP A 113 5.77 14.31 3.64
N VAL A 114 5.49 13.09 3.19
CA VAL A 114 6.48 12.20 2.54
C VAL A 114 7.01 12.74 1.20
N ARG A 115 6.45 13.84 0.68
CA ARG A 115 6.94 14.54 -0.51
C ARG A 115 7.94 15.64 -0.18
N ASP A 116 8.01 16.08 1.08
CA ASP A 116 9.00 17.05 1.54
C ASP A 116 10.24 16.33 2.08
N ALA A 117 11.32 16.35 1.27
CA ALA A 117 12.58 15.73 1.64
C ALA A 117 13.22 16.31 2.91
N GLN A 118 12.94 17.57 3.26
CA GLN A 118 13.42 18.16 4.52
C GLN A 118 12.61 17.66 5.71
N ALA A 119 11.28 17.64 5.60
CA ALA A 119 10.42 17.10 6.64
C ALA A 119 10.74 15.62 6.92
N VAL A 120 10.93 14.82 5.86
CA VAL A 120 11.34 13.41 6.00
C VAL A 120 12.69 13.29 6.70
N ARG A 121 13.70 14.09 6.31
CA ARG A 121 15.02 14.03 6.97
C ARG A 121 14.95 14.42 8.43
N GLY A 122 14.27 15.51 8.76
CA GLY A 122 14.09 15.97 10.13
C GLY A 122 13.43 14.89 11.00
N GLU A 123 12.38 14.26 10.49
CA GLU A 123 11.71 13.18 11.23
C GLU A 123 12.60 11.95 11.42
N LEU A 124 13.36 11.56 10.40
CA LEU A 124 14.29 10.43 10.51
C LEU A 124 15.39 10.70 11.56
N GLU A 125 15.84 11.94 11.68
CA GLU A 125 16.79 12.34 12.74
C GLU A 125 16.15 12.28 14.14
N GLU A 126 14.91 12.77 14.29
CA GLU A 126 14.17 12.66 15.55
C GLU A 126 13.96 11.20 15.96
N LEU A 127 13.55 10.36 15.02
CA LEU A 127 13.40 8.91 15.24
C LEU A 127 14.72 8.23 15.62
N ALA A 128 15.85 8.72 15.10
CA ALA A 128 17.17 8.21 15.48
C ALA A 128 17.58 8.62 16.92
N ARG A 129 17.11 9.77 17.40
CA ARG A 129 17.37 10.28 18.76
C ARG A 129 16.50 9.61 19.84
N LEU A 130 15.37 9.00 19.47
CA LEU A 130 14.48 8.32 20.42
C LEU A 130 15.19 7.19 21.17
N PRO A 131 14.93 7.00 22.48
CA PRO A 131 15.42 5.84 23.22
C PRO A 131 14.98 4.52 22.57
N TYR A 132 15.79 3.46 22.73
CA TYR A 132 15.50 2.16 22.13
C TYR A 132 14.10 1.62 22.49
N ALA A 133 13.67 1.79 23.75
CA ALA A 133 12.35 1.35 24.21
C ALA A 133 11.21 2.03 23.44
N GLU A 134 11.34 3.32 23.14
CA GLU A 134 10.35 4.08 22.37
C GLU A 134 10.38 3.67 20.90
N ARG A 135 11.56 3.49 20.31
CA ARG A 135 11.71 2.96 18.93
C ARG A 135 11.12 1.55 18.79
N ALA A 136 11.28 0.70 19.81
CA ALA A 136 10.70 -0.63 19.85
C ALA A 136 9.16 -0.59 19.99
N GLY A 137 8.62 0.41 20.70
CA GLY A 137 7.20 0.69 20.79
C GLY A 137 6.58 1.04 19.43
N LEU A 138 7.27 1.84 18.62
CA LEU A 138 6.85 2.19 17.24
C LEU A 138 6.73 0.96 16.32
N LEU A 139 7.52 -0.09 16.56
CA LEU A 139 7.44 -1.37 15.84
C LEU A 139 6.32 -2.28 16.36
N SER A 140 5.66 -1.91 17.45
CA SER A 140 4.53 -2.64 18.04
C SER A 140 3.19 -1.96 17.78
N LEU A 141 3.21 -0.74 17.20
CA LEU A 141 2.04 0.12 17.00
C LEU A 141 1.26 -0.15 15.71
N SER A 142 1.69 -1.08 14.85
CA SER A 142 0.94 -1.40 13.62
C SER A 142 -0.36 -2.18 13.83
N ASP A 143 -0.69 -2.61 15.05
CA ASP A 143 -1.99 -3.21 15.38
C ASP A 143 -2.97 -2.19 16.01
N ALA A 144 -2.56 -0.94 16.26
CA ALA A 144 -3.33 0.00 17.09
C ALA A 144 -4.27 0.95 16.31
N THR A 145 -4.82 0.50 15.19
CA THR A 145 -6.04 1.11 14.60
C THR A 145 -7.13 0.07 14.46
N GLU A 146 -7.47 -0.57 15.58
CA GLU A 146 -8.83 -0.92 16.03
C GLU A 146 -8.72 -1.93 17.18
N SER A 147 -8.93 -1.45 18.41
CA SER A 147 -9.45 -2.26 19.52
C SER A 147 -9.86 -1.30 20.64
N ALA A 148 -10.97 -0.62 20.42
CA ALA A 148 -11.79 -0.16 21.54
C ALA A 148 -12.71 -1.33 21.93
N GLU A 149 -12.39 -1.95 23.08
CA GLU A 149 -13.19 -2.90 23.88
C GLU A 149 -13.49 -4.28 23.23
N SER A 150 -13.43 -5.45 23.86
CA SER A 150 -12.89 -5.97 25.11
C SER A 150 -12.99 -7.51 24.98
N ASP A 151 -12.10 -8.24 25.67
CA ASP A 151 -12.18 -9.67 26.03
C ASP A 151 -12.29 -10.73 24.92
N ALA A 152 -11.13 -11.22 24.47
CA ALA A 152 -10.84 -12.65 24.38
C ALA A 152 -9.37 -12.90 24.03
N GLY A 153 -8.67 -13.62 24.91
CA GLY A 153 -7.77 -14.71 24.50
C GLY A 153 -6.64 -14.39 23.53
N LEU A 154 -5.54 -13.84 24.05
CA LEU A 154 -4.18 -14.35 23.89
C LEU A 154 -3.84 -15.25 22.67
N LEU A 155 -4.07 -14.88 21.40
CA LEU A 155 -3.59 -15.68 20.26
C LEU A 155 -3.10 -14.93 18.99
N CYS A 156 -3.17 -13.60 18.90
CA CYS A 156 -2.83 -12.92 17.63
C CYS A 156 -1.41 -12.30 17.53
N ALA A 157 -0.54 -12.42 18.54
CA ALA A 157 0.79 -11.81 18.52
C ALA A 157 1.86 -12.57 17.68
N GLY A 158 1.49 -13.67 17.01
CA GLY A 158 2.42 -14.59 16.35
C GLY A 158 2.97 -14.15 14.98
N PRO A 159 2.14 -13.69 14.02
CA PRO A 159 2.60 -13.44 12.64
C PRO A 159 3.30 -12.09 12.45
N VAL A 160 2.77 -11.02 13.03
CA VAL A 160 3.27 -9.63 12.89
C VAL A 160 4.65 -9.48 13.54
N ALA A 161 4.81 -10.06 14.73
CA ALA A 161 6.07 -10.02 15.46
C ALA A 161 7.22 -10.74 14.72
N LEU A 162 6.92 -11.75 13.89
CA LEU A 162 7.88 -12.45 13.05
C LEU A 162 8.22 -11.65 11.78
N ALA A 163 7.23 -11.06 11.11
CA ALA A 163 7.43 -10.23 9.92
C ALA A 163 8.31 -9.01 10.19
N LEU A 164 8.23 -8.46 11.41
CA LEU A 164 9.03 -7.31 11.84
C LEU A 164 10.41 -7.65 12.43
N ARG A 165 10.78 -8.93 12.58
CA ARG A 165 12.08 -9.34 13.17
C ARG A 165 13.31 -8.73 12.47
N PRO A 166 13.38 -8.65 11.13
CA PRO A 166 14.53 -8.03 10.44
C PRO A 166 14.66 -6.53 10.74
N TYR A 167 13.53 -5.86 11.01
CA TYR A 167 13.47 -4.43 11.31
C TYR A 167 13.88 -4.13 12.74
N ARG A 168 13.44 -4.98 13.68
CA ARG A 168 13.91 -4.95 15.07
C ARG A 168 15.44 -5.09 15.15
N ARG A 169 16.05 -5.92 14.31
CA ARG A 169 17.53 -6.02 14.21
C ARG A 169 18.19 -4.77 13.64
N ALA A 170 17.63 -4.17 12.59
CA ALA A 170 18.20 -2.97 11.97
C ALA A 170 18.14 -1.73 12.90
N LEU A 171 17.13 -1.64 13.77
CA LEU A 171 16.97 -0.56 14.75
C LEU A 171 17.68 -0.83 16.09
N ALA A 172 18.12 -2.07 16.33
CA ALA A 172 18.95 -2.47 17.47
C ALA A 172 20.46 -2.38 17.20
N MET A 173 20.87 -2.04 15.97
CA MET A 173 22.27 -1.79 15.64
C MET A 173 22.63 -0.37 16.06
N GLU A 174 22.99 -0.21 17.33
CA GLU A 174 23.78 0.92 17.81
C GLU A 174 25.15 0.95 17.11
N ARG A 175 25.58 2.16 16.76
CA ARG A 175 26.99 2.54 16.73
C ARG A 175 27.25 3.41 17.94
#